data_AF-A0A1U7E938-F1
#
_entry.id   AF-A0A1U7E938-F1
#
_cell.length_a   1.000
_cell.length_b   1.000
_cell.length_c   1.000
_cell.angle_alpha   90.00
_cell.angle_beta   90.00
_cell.angle_gamma   90.00
#
_symmetry.space_group_name_H-M   'P 1'
#
loop_
_entity.id
_entity.type
_entity.pdbx_description
1 polymer ?
#
loop_
_entity_poly.entity_id
_entity_poly.type
_entity_poly.pdbx_seq_one_letter_code
_entity_poly.pdbx_strand_id
1 'polypeptide(L)' 'MSQIVTLLLEIVSMLLFTQILMSDDFNWVKIAGLIGMGFVIIKGPSVAKSMWFTTGSGRSTISGAKMLANAAIRRR' A
#
# COMPACT_ATOMS: atom_id res chain seq x y z
N MET A 1 8.11 7.84 4.05
CA MET A 1 7.19 7.64 2.90
C MET A 1 6.56 6.25 2.87
N SER A 2 7.29 5.12 2.85
CA SER A 2 6.63 3.81 2.73
C SER A 2 5.71 3.45 3.92
N GLN A 3 6.08 3.81 5.16
CA GLN A 3 5.27 3.50 6.36
C GLN A 3 3.86 4.11 6.33
N ILE A 4 3.72 5.35 5.85
CA ILE A 4 2.42 6.03 5.77
C ILE A 4 1.52 5.35 4.73
N VAL A 5 2.08 4.96 3.59
CA VAL A 5 1.36 4.23 2.54
C VAL A 5 0.94 2.85 3.05
N THR A 6 1.80 2.17 3.81
CA THR A 6 1.47 0.89 4.43
C THR A 6 0.32 1.03 5.43
N LEU A 7 0.37 2.04 6.31
CA LEU A 7 -0.70 2.34 7.27
C LEU A 7 -2.03 2.66 6.58
N LEU A 8 -2.01 3.49 5.54
CA LEU A 8 -3.21 3.82 4.77
C LEU A 8 -3.80 2.59 4.09
N LEU A 9 -2.96 1.73 3.51
CA LEU A 9 -3.40 0.48 2.89
C LEU A 9 -4.05 -0.45 3.91
N GLU A 10 -3.50 -0.55 5.12
CA GLU A 10 -4.02 -1.39 6.18
C GLU A 10 -5.38 -0.89 6.70
N ILE A 11 -5.51 0.43 6.90
CA ILE A 11 -6.79 1.06 7.30
C ILE A 11 -7.87 0.83 6.24
N VAL A 12 -7.55 1.04 4.96
CA VAL A 12 -8.50 0.84 3.85
C VAL A 12 -8.85 -0.65 3.70
N SER A 13 -7.88 -1.55 3.83
CA SER A 13 -8.11 -2.99 3.75
C SER A 13 -9.01 -3.48 4.88
N MET A 14 -8.83 -2.96 6.10
CA MET A 14 -9.70 -3.28 7.23
C MET A 14 -11.12 -2.75 7.06
N LEU A 15 -11.29 -1.52 6.57
CA LEU A 15 -12.60 -0.95 6.28
C LEU A 15 -13.39 -1.77 5.27
N LEU A 16 -12.74 -2.20 4.18
CA LEU A 16 -13.38 -3.03 3.17
C LEU A 16 -13.67 -4.45 3.70
N PHE A 17 -12.80 -5.00 4.55
CA PHE A 17 -13.01 -6.29 5.19
C PHE A 17 -14.28 -6.29 6.07
N THR A 18 -14.46 -5.26 6.92
CA THR A 18 -15.68 -5.13 7.74
C THR A 18 -16.93 -4.86 6.92
N GLN A 19 -16.85 -4.09 5.83
CA GLN A 19 -18.00 -3.88 4.94
C GLN A 19 -18.47 -5.19 4.30
N ILE A 20 -17.55 -6.04 3.88
CA ILE A 20 -17.90 -7.35 3.32
C ILE A 20 -18.54 -8.23 4.40
N LEU A 21 -18.05 -8.18 5.64
CA LEU A 21 -18.60 -8.93 6.77
C LEU A 21 -20.01 -8.46 7.19
N MET A 22 -20.26 -7.15 7.15
CA MET A 22 -21.56 -6.56 7.52
C MET A 22 -22.60 -6.60 6.39
N SER A 23 -22.27 -7.17 5.24
CA SER A 23 -23.19 -7.23 4.11
C SER A 23 -24.09 -8.46 4.20
N ASP A 24 -25.40 -8.25 4.18
CA ASP A 24 -26.40 -9.33 4.27
C ASP A 24 -26.38 -10.27 3.04
N ASP A 25 -25.92 -9.78 1.89
CA ASP A 25 -25.82 -10.57 0.65
C ASP A 25 -24.43 -11.18 0.49
N PHE A 26 -24.21 -12.37 1.05
CA PHE A 26 -22.96 -13.10 0.89
C PHE A 26 -22.89 -13.82 -0.46
N ASN A 27 -21.96 -13.43 -1.32
CA ASN A 27 -21.73 -14.00 -2.66
C ASN A 27 -20.28 -14.52 -2.76
N TRP A 28 -20.02 -15.50 -3.61
CA TRP A 28 -18.69 -16.06 -3.90
C TRP A 28 -17.62 -15.01 -4.22
N VAL A 29 -18.00 -13.92 -4.89
CA VAL A 29 -17.09 -12.78 -5.16
C VAL A 29 -16.65 -12.09 -3.86
N LYS A 30 -17.56 -11.93 -2.90
CA LYS A 30 -17.26 -11.36 -1.57
C LYS A 30 -16.40 -12.30 -0.75
N ILE A 31 -16.61 -13.61 -0.85
CA ILE A 31 -15.75 -14.63 -0.21
C ILE A 31 -14.31 -14.55 -0.74
N ALA A 32 -14.15 -14.49 -2.07
CA ALA A 32 -12.83 -14.31 -2.69
C ALA A 32 -12.17 -12.99 -2.26
N GLY A 33 -12.97 -11.91 -2.16
CA GLY A 33 -12.53 -10.61 -1.63
C GLY A 33 -12.09 -10.69 -0.17
N LEU A 34 -12.80 -11.43 0.67
CA LEU A 34 -12.49 -11.62 2.09
C LEU A 34 -11.15 -12.35 2.29
N ILE A 35 -10.92 -13.40 1.50
CA ILE A 35 -9.64 -14.14 1.50
C ILE A 35 -8.50 -13.25 0.99
N GLY A 36 -8.75 -12.49 -0.07
CA GLY A 36 -7.77 -11.53 -0.62
C GLY A 36 -7.39 -10.44 0.37
N MET A 37 -8.38 -9.79 1.00
CA MET A 37 -8.14 -8.77 2.04
C MET A 37 -7.44 -9.38 3.27
N GLY A 38 -7.82 -10.58 3.70
CA GLY A 38 -7.17 -11.27 4.82
C GLY A 38 -5.68 -11.52 4.57
N PHE A 39 -5.32 -11.92 3.34
CA PHE A 39 -3.91 -12.07 2.96
C PHE A 39 -3.17 -10.71 2.96
N VAL A 40 -3.81 -9.65 2.47
CA VAL A 40 -3.24 -8.29 2.48
C VAL A 40 -3.06 -7.77 3.90
N ILE A 41 -3.96 -8.07 4.84
CA ILE A 41 -3.80 -7.68 6.24
C ILE A 41 -2.59 -8.40 6.87
N ILE A 42 -2.45 -9.72 6.64
CA ILE A 42 -1.40 -10.53 7.29
C ILE A 42 -0.01 -10.31 6.67
N LYS A 43 0.07 -10.20 5.33
CA LYS A 43 1.34 -10.13 4.57
C LYS A 43 1.60 -8.77 3.92
N GLY A 44 0.59 -7.91 3.83
CA GLY A 44 0.62 -6.65 3.08
C GLY A 44 1.67 -5.65 3.52
N PRO A 45 2.11 -5.55 4.80
CA PRO A 45 3.12 -4.57 5.15
C PRO A 45 4.45 -4.77 4.43
N SER A 46 4.87 -6.04 4.30
CA SER A 46 6.11 -6.42 3.64
C SER A 46 6.00 -6.40 2.11
N VAL A 47 4.84 -6.80 1.57
CA VAL A 47 4.60 -6.86 0.12
C VAL A 47 4.31 -5.48 -0.46
N ALA A 48 3.53 -4.64 0.21
CA ALA A 48 3.30 -3.25 -0.25
C ALA A 48 4.58 -2.43 -0.21
N LYS A 49 5.45 -2.67 0.79
CA LYS A 49 6.77 -2.06 0.85
C LYS A 49 7.65 -2.52 -0.30
N SER A 50 7.73 -3.82 -0.59
CA SER A 50 8.50 -4.32 -1.74
C SER A 50 7.92 -3.83 -3.07
N MET A 51 6.59 -3.81 -3.21
CA MET A 51 5.86 -3.27 -4.37
C MET A 51 6.11 -1.77 -4.57
N TRP A 52 6.16 -0.97 -3.51
CA TRP A 52 6.50 0.44 -3.60
C TRP A 52 7.94 0.63 -4.11
N PHE A 53 8.89 -0.18 -3.63
CA PHE A 53 10.29 -0.07 -4.06
C PHE A 53 10.57 -0.67 -5.45
N THR A 54 9.75 -1.63 -5.92
CA THR A 54 9.88 -2.24 -7.26
C THR A 54 9.05 -1.54 -8.34
N THR A 55 7.89 -0.98 -7.99
CA THR A 55 7.05 -0.23 -8.93
C THR A 55 7.69 1.13 -9.23
N GLY A 56 7.70 1.51 -10.51
CA GLY A 56 8.44 2.68 -11.02
C GLY A 56 8.16 4.01 -10.29
N SER A 57 7.00 4.17 -9.63
CA SER A 57 6.64 5.33 -8.82
C SER A 57 7.51 5.52 -7.56
N GLY A 58 7.95 4.44 -6.91
CA GLY A 58 8.89 4.54 -5.79
C GLY A 58 10.33 4.79 -6.24
N ARG A 59 10.75 4.22 -7.38
CA ARG A 59 12.06 4.54 -7.98
C ARG A 59 12.15 5.99 -8.44
N SER A 60 11.11 6.53 -9.07
CA SER A 60 11.08 7.93 -9.51
C SER A 60 11.04 8.90 -8.33
N THR A 61 10.36 8.55 -7.23
CA THR A 61 10.39 9.34 -5.98
C THR A 61 11.79 9.36 -5.37
N ILE A 62 12.50 8.23 -5.35
CA ILE A 62 13.88 8.14 -4.83
C ILE A 62 14.87 8.87 -5.73
N SER A 63 14.72 8.75 -7.06
CA SER A 63 15.56 9.46 -8.03
C SER A 63 15.35 10.98 -7.96
N GLY A 64 14.09 11.42 -7.90
CA GLY A 64 13.72 12.83 -7.72
C GLY A 64 14.21 13.40 -6.40
N ALA A 65 14.12 12.64 -5.30
CA ALA A 65 14.66 13.06 -4.01
C ALA A 65 16.20 13.20 -4.03
N LYS A 66 16.92 12.30 -4.70
CA LYS A 66 18.38 12.43 -4.89
C LYS A 66 18.74 13.63 -5.77
N MET A 67 17.95 13.89 -6.80
CA MET A 67 18.17 15.03 -7.70
C MET A 67 17.95 16.37 -6.98
N LEU A 68 16.90 16.47 -6.16
CA LEU A 68 16.64 17.63 -5.30
C LEU A 68 17.71 17.81 -4.23
N ALA A 69 18.18 16.73 -3.59
CA ALA A 69 19.25 16.79 -2.61
C ALA A 69 20.57 17.29 -3.24
N ASN A 70 20.94 16.78 -4.42
CA ASN A 70 22.12 17.25 -5.14
C ASN A 70 21.98 18.70 -5.62
N ALA A 71 20.77 19.13 -6.03
CA ALA A 71 20.51 20.52 -6.39
C ALA A 71 20.60 21.47 -5.19
N ALA A 72 20.18 21.03 -4.00
CA ALA A 72 20.30 21.80 -2.77
C ALA A 72 21.76 21.91 -2.30
N ILE A 73 22.55 20.84 -2.41
CA ILE A 73 23.98 20.85 -2.07
C ILE A 73 24.77 21.75 -3.03
N ARG A 74 24.47 21.75 -4.33
CA ARG A 74 25.10 22.64 -5.32
C ARG A 74 24.75 24.13 -5.18
N ARG A 75 23.71 24.47 -4.41
CA ARG A 75 23.32 25.86 -4.12
C ARG A 75 24.01 26.41 -2.87
N ARG A 76 24.83 25.61 -2.18
CA ARG A 76 25.63 26.00 -1.02
C ARG A 76 27.09 26.18 -1.45
#